data_AF-A0A2S9FKN8-F1
#
_entry.id   AF-A0A2S9FKN8-F1
#
_cell.length_a   1.000
_cell.length_b   1.000
_cell.length_c   1.000
_cell.angle_alpha   90.00
_cell.angle_beta   90.00
_cell.angle_gamma   90.00
#
_symmetry.space_group_name_H-M   'P 1'
#
loop_
_entity.id
_entity.type
_entity.pdbx_description
1 polymer ?
#
loop_
_entity_poly.entity_id
_entity_poly.type
_entity_poly.pdbx_seq_one_letter_code
_entity_poly.pdbx_strand_id
1 'polypeptide(L)' 'GFDPVDAGPISESWRQQPGTPVYGKDFDVENTLKALADATPERTAEWRALPA' A
#
# COMPACT_ATOMS: atom_id res chain seq x y z
N GLY A 1 -8.13 -0.87 19.75
CA GLY A 1 -6.87 -0.28 19.22
C GLY A 1 -6.71 -0.77 17.79
N PHE A 2 -5.65 -0.35 17.11
CA PHE A 2 -5.26 -0.93 15.81
C PHE A 2 -4.10 -1.91 16.03
N ASP A 3 -4.05 -2.95 15.22
CA ASP A 3 -2.94 -3.90 15.19
C ASP A 3 -1.88 -3.43 14.18
N PRO A 4 -0.68 -3.02 14.62
CA PRO A 4 0.35 -2.53 13.70
C PRO A 4 0.96 -3.68 12.91
N VAL A 5 1.37 -3.39 11.67
CA VAL A 5 2.15 -4.30 10.83
C VAL A 5 3.47 -3.64 10.42
N ASP A 6 4.54 -4.44 10.34
CA ASP A 6 5.79 -4.00 9.71
C ASP A 6 5.64 -4.08 8.19
N ALA A 7 5.56 -2.92 7.53
CA ALA A 7 5.44 -2.82 6.08
C ALA A 7 6.80 -2.73 5.36
N GLY A 8 7.91 -2.86 6.09
CA GLY A 8 9.26 -2.81 5.55
C GLY A 8 9.85 -1.39 5.46
N PRO A 9 10.95 -1.22 4.70
CA PRO A 9 11.67 0.05 4.63
C PRO A 9 10.89 1.13 3.87
N ILE A 10 11.27 2.39 4.06
CA ILE A 10 10.63 3.54 3.38
C ILE A 10 10.66 3.45 1.85
N SER A 11 11.66 2.78 1.29
CA SER A 11 11.76 2.51 -0.16
C SER A 11 10.63 1.64 -0.69
N GLU A 12 9.94 0.89 0.16
CA GLU A 12 8.78 0.04 -0.18
C GLU A 12 7.43 0.69 0.19
N SER A 13 7.44 1.92 0.73
CA SER A 13 6.21 2.62 1.14
C SER A 13 5.25 2.94 -0.02
N TRP A 14 5.73 2.86 -1.26
CA TRP A 14 4.90 3.03 -2.46
C TRP A 14 3.76 2.01 -2.53
N ARG A 15 3.90 0.85 -1.88
CA ARG A 15 2.86 -0.20 -1.80
C ARG A 15 1.61 0.21 -1.02
N GLN A 16 1.65 1.38 -0.38
CA GLN A 16 0.58 1.97 0.43
C GLN A 16 0.03 3.26 -0.17
N GLN A 17 0.25 3.49 -1.47
CA GLN A 17 -0.21 4.69 -2.18
C GLN A 17 -1.52 4.42 -2.94
N PRO A 18 -2.27 5.45 -3.37
CA PRO A 18 -3.43 5.29 -4.22
C PRO A 18 -3.16 4.36 -5.41
N GLY A 19 -4.12 3.48 -5.72
CA GLY A 19 -4.00 2.49 -6.78
C GLY A 19 -3.33 1.18 -6.38
N THR A 20 -2.90 1.02 -5.12
CA THR A 20 -2.37 -0.25 -4.58
C THR A 20 -3.43 -1.01 -3.76
N PRO A 21 -3.32 -2.36 -3.63
CA PRO A 21 -4.36 -3.18 -3.00
C PRO A 21 -4.68 -2.84 -1.55
N VAL A 22 -3.72 -2.29 -0.79
CA VAL A 22 -3.88 -1.96 0.64
C VAL A 22 -4.52 -0.59 0.86
N TYR A 23 -4.51 0.29 -0.14
CA TYR A 23 -4.88 1.70 0.05
C TYR A 23 -6.36 1.87 0.40
N GLY A 24 -6.63 2.50 1.55
CA GLY A 24 -7.98 2.81 2.02
C GLY A 24 -8.82 1.59 2.41
N LYS A 25 -8.18 0.44 2.70
CA LYS A 25 -8.87 -0.79 3.10
C LYS A 25 -8.96 -0.91 4.62
N ASP A 26 -10.09 -1.43 5.07
CA ASP A 26 -10.31 -1.84 6.46
C ASP A 26 -9.98 -3.33 6.58
N PHE A 27 -8.69 -3.65 6.68
CA PHE A 27 -8.17 -5.01 6.76
C PHE A 27 -7.66 -5.33 8.16
N ASP A 28 -7.76 -6.61 8.52
CA ASP A 28 -6.97 -7.16 9.63
C ASP A 28 -5.50 -7.33 9.23
N VAL A 29 -4.67 -7.79 10.17
CA VAL A 29 -3.23 -7.98 9.97
C VAL A 29 -2.94 -8.90 8.79
N GLU A 30 -3.64 -10.03 8.67
CA GLU A 30 -3.39 -11.02 7.62
C GLU A 30 -3.69 -10.46 6.23
N ASN A 31 -4.85 -9.83 6.06
CA ASN A 31 -5.24 -9.23 4.80
C ASN A 31 -4.36 -8.01 4.45
N THR A 32 -3.87 -7.27 5.46
CA THR A 32 -2.94 -6.17 5.25
C THR A 32 -1.59 -6.67 4.70
N LEU A 33 -1.02 -7.71 5.31
CA LEU A 33 0.24 -8.31 4.85
C LEU A 33 0.11 -8.89 3.45
N LYS A 34 -1.02 -9.53 3.15
CA LYS A 34 -1.32 -10.04 1.81
C LYS A 34 -1.41 -8.91 0.78
N ALA A 35 -2.17 -7.85 1.10
CA ALA A 35 -2.32 -6.71 0.19
C ALA A 35 -0.99 -5.97 -0.06
N LEU A 36 -0.11 -5.90 0.93
CA LEU A 36 1.26 -5.39 0.78
C LEU A 36 2.14 -6.28 -0.10
N ALA A 37 1.92 -7.61 -0.08
CA ALA A 37 2.64 -8.54 -0.94
C ALA A 37 2.13 -8.52 -2.39
N ASP A 38 0.83 -8.30 -2.59
CA ASP A 38 0.16 -8.27 -3.90
C ASP A 38 0.36 -6.93 -4.64
N ALA A 39 0.92 -5.91 -4.00
CA ALA A 39 1.15 -4.60 -4.62
C ALA A 39 2.19 -4.68 -5.76
N THR A 40 1.85 -4.13 -6.93
CA THR A 40 2.75 -4.04 -8.09
C THR A 40 3.24 -2.60 -8.30
N PRO A 41 4.48 -2.40 -8.79
CA PRO A 41 5.02 -1.06 -9.04
C PRO A 41 4.43 -0.39 -10.30
N GLU A 42 3.44 -1.03 -10.93
CA GLU A 42 2.77 -0.51 -12.11
C GLU A 42 1.96 0.74 -11.75
N ARG A 43 2.13 1.81 -12.52
CA ARG A 43 1.39 3.05 -12.30
C ARG A 43 0.00 2.93 -12.91
N THR A 44 -1.00 2.80 -12.06
CA THR A 44 -2.41 2.79 -12.47
C THR A 44 -2.90 4.21 -12.77
N ALA A 45 -4.08 4.34 -13.37
CA ALA A 45 -4.69 5.65 -13.66
C ALA A 45 -5.01 6.48 -12.40
N GLU A 46 -5.12 5.83 -11.24
CA GLU A 46 -5.32 6.49 -9.94
C GLU A 46 -4.03 7.07 -9.39
N TRP A 47 -2.88 6.56 -9.84
CA TRP A 47 -1.59 7.09 -9.46
C TRP A 47 -1.37 8.47 -10.09
N ARG A 48 -1.01 9.47 -9.26
CA ARG A 48 -0.63 10.80 -9.72
C ARG A 48 0.62 11.28 -9.00
N ALA A 49 1.65 11.64 -9.75
CA ALA A 49 2.64 12.60 -9.28
C ALA A 49 2.17 13.99 -9.71
N LEU A 50 1.94 14.88 -8.75
CA LEU A 50 1.81 16.30 -9.08
C LEU A 50 3.18 16.79 -9.57
N PRO A 51 3.23 17.59 -10.66
CA PRO A 51 4.48 18.25 -11.01
C PRO A 51 4.93 19.16 -9.85
N ALA A 52 6.24 19.22 -9.65
CA ALA A 52 6.89 20.06 -8.64
C ALA A 52 6.71 21.55 -8.95
#